data_AF-A0A926JIF0-F1
#
_entry.id   AF-A0A926JIF0-F1
#
_cell.length_a   1.000
_cell.length_b   1.000
_cell.length_c   1.000
_cell.angle_alpha   90.00
_cell.angle_beta   90.00
_cell.angle_gamma   90.00
#
_symmetry.space_group_name_H-M   'P 1'
#
loop_
_entity.id
_entity.type
_entity.pdbx_description
1 polymer ?
#
loop_
_entity_poly.entity_id
_entity_poly.type
_entity_poly.pdbx_seq_one_letter_code
_entity_poly.pdbx_strand_id
1 'polypeptide(L)' 'MARDSRAKSAELLTVRQVLDELGGVSRRTFYRWRELRLAPVCIRLPNGELRVRRDVLDEWLEERAEGAAS' A
#
# COMPACT_ATOMS: atom_id res chain seq x y z
N MET A 1 11.93 -1.15 -24.30
CA MET A 1 12.03 -0.64 -22.92
C MET A 1 11.12 -1.48 -22.04
N ALA A 2 11.63 -2.52 -21.37
CA ALA A 2 10.82 -3.45 -20.58
C ALA A 2 11.64 -4.07 -19.43
N ARG A 3 12.37 -3.24 -18.69
CA ARG A 3 13.20 -3.68 -17.54
C ARG A 3 12.77 -3.11 -16.19
N ASP A 4 11.72 -2.29 -16.12
CA ASP A 4 11.37 -1.55 -14.90
C ASP A 4 10.18 -2.13 -14.11
N SER A 5 9.22 -2.77 -14.78
CA SER A 5 7.95 -3.19 -14.15
C SER A 5 8.10 -4.32 -13.12
N ARG A 6 9.10 -5.19 -13.26
CA ARG A 6 9.34 -6.29 -12.32
C ARG A 6 10.06 -5.86 -11.04
N ALA A 7 10.87 -4.79 -11.12
CA ALA A 7 11.57 -4.25 -9.97
C ALA A 7 10.62 -3.46 -9.06
N LYS A 8 9.67 -2.71 -9.67
CA LYS A 8 8.61 -2.02 -8.93
C LYS A 8 7.73 -2.97 -8.11
N SER A 9 7.32 -4.11 -8.66
CA SER A 9 6.51 -5.12 -7.91
C SER A 9 7.24 -5.78 -6.72
N ALA A 10 8.57 -5.67 -6.66
CA ALA A 10 9.38 -6.17 -5.54
C ALA A 10 9.67 -5.07 -4.49
N GLU A 11 9.28 -3.82 -4.76
CA GLU A 11 9.55 -2.71 -3.87
C GLU A 11 8.69 -2.78 -2.60
N LEU A 12 9.35 -2.61 -1.44
CA LEU A 12 8.72 -2.59 -0.12
C LEU A 12 8.63 -1.16 0.41
N LEU A 13 7.44 -0.58 0.28
CA LEU A 13 7.13 0.75 0.78
C LEU A 13 6.99 0.76 2.30
N THR A 14 7.52 1.79 2.94
CA THR A 14 7.21 2.12 4.33
C THR A 14 5.81 2.71 4.44
N VAL A 15 5.22 2.65 5.63
CA VAL A 15 3.95 3.37 5.90
C VAL A 15 4.04 4.84 5.50
N ARG A 16 5.18 5.50 5.72
CA ARG A 16 5.34 6.91 5.33
C ARG A 16 5.21 7.12 3.82
N GLN A 17 5.82 6.26 3.02
CA GLN A 17 5.72 6.34 1.56
C GLN A 17 4.29 6.06 1.11
N VAL A 18 3.63 5.04 1.67
CA VAL A 18 2.21 4.77 1.38
C VAL A 18 1.34 6.00 1.66
N LEU A 19 1.54 6.65 2.82
CA LEU A 19 0.76 7.84 3.17
C LEU A 19 1.02 9.02 2.22
N ASP A 20 2.26 9.19 1.78
CA ASP A 20 2.66 10.22 0.82
C ASP A 20 1.97 10.00 -0.53
N GLU A 21 1.99 8.75 -1.02
CA GLU A 21 1.35 8.36 -2.28
C GLU A 21 -0.18 8.51 -2.25
N LEU A 22 -0.80 8.32 -1.08
CA LEU A 22 -2.23 8.54 -0.89
C LEU A 22 -2.61 10.04 -0.75
N GLY A 23 -1.69 10.96 -1.01
CA GLY A 23 -1.94 12.40 -0.91
C GLY A 23 -1.78 12.97 0.50
N GLY A 24 -0.94 12.36 1.34
CA GLY A 24 -0.64 12.84 2.68
C GLY A 24 -1.64 12.41 3.76
N VAL A 25 -2.24 11.23 3.62
CA VAL A 25 -3.18 10.68 4.62
C VAL A 25 -2.51 10.59 6.00
N SER A 26 -3.26 10.90 7.07
CA SER A 26 -2.71 10.83 8.42
C SER A 26 -2.43 9.37 8.84
N ARG A 27 -1.35 9.14 9.60
CA ARG A 27 -1.05 7.82 10.19
C ARG A 27 -2.24 7.26 10.96
N ARG A 28 -2.94 8.09 11.74
CA ARG A 28 -4.11 7.69 12.52
C ARG A 28 -5.23 7.14 11.63
N THR A 29 -5.49 7.79 10.50
CA THR A 29 -6.47 7.31 9.51
C THR A 29 -6.08 5.96 8.96
N PHE A 30 -4.80 5.78 8.60
CA PHE A 30 -4.30 4.51 8.07
C PHE A 30 -4.36 3.37 9.10
N TYR A 31 -4.00 3.63 10.37
CA TYR A 31 -4.16 2.62 11.42
C TYR A 31 -5.62 2.27 11.67
N ARG A 32 -6.55 3.24 11.63
CA ARG A 32 -7.98 2.96 11.69
C ARG A 32 -8.42 2.07 10.51
N TRP A 33 -7.94 2.33 9.29
CA TRP A 33 -8.24 1.45 8.15
C TRP A 33 -7.72 0.03 8.37
N ARG A 34 -6.55 -0.14 9.00
CA ARG A 34 -6.02 -1.47 9.35
C ARG A 34 -6.90 -2.19 10.37
N GLU A 35 -7.38 -1.50 11.40
CA GLU A 35 -8.32 -2.06 12.38
C GLU A 35 -9.63 -2.51 11.71
N LEU A 36 -10.10 -1.73 10.74
CA LEU A 36 -11.29 -2.03 9.95
C LEU A 36 -11.05 -3.03 8.80
N ARG A 37 -9.82 -3.53 8.63
CA ARG A 37 -9.40 -4.41 7.51
C ARG A 37 -9.64 -3.79 6.12
N LEU A 38 -9.58 -2.47 6.03
CA LEU A 38 -9.72 -1.69 4.80
C LEU A 38 -8.38 -1.25 4.22
N ALA A 39 -7.28 -1.38 4.95
CA ALA A 39 -5.94 -1.03 4.50
C ALA A 39 -5.30 -2.16 3.68
N PRO A 40 -4.31 -1.84 2.81
CA PRO A 40 -3.54 -2.85 2.08
C PRO A 40 -2.79 -3.78 3.04
N VAL A 41 -2.47 -4.99 2.55
CA VAL A 41 -1.79 -6.01 3.35
C VAL A 41 -0.40 -5.49 3.77
N CYS A 42 -0.23 -5.36 5.09
CA CYS A 42 1.02 -4.89 5.69
C CYS A 42 1.85 -6.09 6.18
N ILE A 43 3.12 -6.12 5.79
CA ILE A 43 4.14 -7.03 6.29
C ILE A 43 4.75 -6.41 7.55
N ARG A 44 4.62 -7.10 8.69
CA ARG A 44 5.30 -6.72 9.93
C ARG A 44 6.70 -7.32 9.95
N LEU A 45 7.71 -6.46 10.01
CA LEU A 45 9.10 -6.87 10.14
C LEU A 45 9.44 -7.24 11.60
N PRO A 46 10.54 -8.00 11.83
CA PRO A 46 10.99 -8.36 13.18
C PRO A 46 11.30 -7.14 14.06
N ASN A 47 11.68 -6.02 13.46
CA ASN A 47 11.94 -4.75 14.15
C ASN A 47 10.66 -3.97 14.51
N GLY A 48 9.47 -4.47 14.16
CA GLY A 48 8.19 -3.84 14.43
C GLY A 48 7.72 -2.83 13.38
N GLU A 49 8.54 -2.55 12.36
CA GLU A 49 8.14 -1.70 11.25
C GLU A 49 7.15 -2.42 10.33
N LEU A 50 6.32 -1.63 9.65
CA LEU A 50 5.37 -2.11 8.66
C LEU A 50 5.87 -1.75 7.26
N ARG A 51 5.87 -2.76 6.39
CA ARG A 51 6.09 -2.60 4.95
C ARG A 51 4.86 -2.99 4.18
N VAL A 52 4.62 -2.32 3.07
CA VAL A 52 3.58 -2.67 2.11
C VAL A 52 4.29 -2.91 0.78
N ARG A 53 4.00 -4.03 0.12
CA ARG A 53 4.56 -4.22 -1.21
C ARG A 53 3.89 -3.27 -2.19
N ARG A 54 4.64 -2.76 -3.15
CA ARG A 54 4.12 -1.82 -4.13
C ARG A 54 2.95 -2.40 -4.94
N ASP A 55 3.10 -3.63 -5.42
CA ASP A 55 2.05 -4.35 -6.16
C ASP A 55 0.76 -4.48 -5.35
N VAL A 56 0.86 -4.80 -4.06
CA VAL A 56 -0.30 -4.88 -3.16
C VAL A 56 -0.98 -3.53 -2.95
N LEU A 57 -0.20 -2.43 -2.89
CA LEU A 57 -0.79 -1.09 -2.79
C LEU A 57 -1.51 -0.72 -4.08
N ASP A 58 -0.91 -1.01 -5.23
CA ASP A 58 -1.49 -0.73 -6.54
C ASP A 58 -2.78 -1.55 -6.76
N GLU A 59 -2.76 -2.86 -6.47
CA GLU A 59 -3.96 -3.72 -6.51
C GLU A 59 -5.07 -3.20 -5.58
N TRP A 60 -4.71 -2.79 -4.37
CA TRP A 60 -5.66 -2.21 -3.42
C TRP A 60 -6.28 -0.90 -3.94
N LEU A 61 -5.52 -0.05 -4.62
CA LEU A 61 -6.05 1.15 -5.25
C LEU A 61 -6.99 0.82 -6.41
N GLU A 62 -6.65 -0.18 -7.23
CA GLU A 62 -7.49 -0.65 -8.33
C GLU A 62 -8.83 -1.19 -7.82
N GLU A 63 -8.85 -2.01 -6.77
CA GLU A 63 -10.08 -2.51 -6.15
C GLU A 63 -11.01 -1.38 -5.67
N ARG A 64 -10.47 -0.22 -5.30
CA ARG A 64 -11.21 0.92 -4.73
C ARG A 64 -11.45 2.06 -5.71
N ALA A 65 -10.91 1.97 -6.92
CA ALA A 65 -11.27 2.89 -7.99
C ALA A 65 -12.76 2.69 -8.31
N GLU A 66 -13.55 3.76 -8.19
CA GLU A 66 -14.93 3.76 -8.68
C GLU A 66 -14.90 3.45 -10.19
N GLY A 67 -15.33 2.24 -10.56
CA GLY A 67 -15.27 1.71 -11.93
C GLY A 67 -14.67 0.32 -12.08
N ALA A 68 -14.02 -0.24 -11.04
CA ALA A 68 -13.44 -1.60 -11.07
C ALA A 68 -14.45 -2.73 -10.77
N ALA A 69 -15.73 -2.39 -10.60
CA ALA A 69 -16.81 -3.37 -10.57
C ALA A 69 -17.55 -3.36 -11.93
N SER A 70 -17.26 -4.35 -12.77
CA SER A 70 -18.16 -4.88 -13.79
C SER A 70 -18.12 -6.40 -13.74
#